data_AF-A0A397HK81-F1
#
_entry.id   AF-A0A397HK81-F1
#
_cell.length_a   1.000
_cell.length_b   1.000
_cell.length_c   1.000
_cell.angle_alpha   90.00
_cell.angle_beta   90.00
_cell.angle_gamma   90.00
#
_symmetry.space_group_name_H-M   'P 1'
#
loop_
_entity.id
_entity.type
_entity.pdbx_description
1 polymer ?
#
loop_
_entity_poly.entity_id
_entity_poly.type
_entity_poly.pdbx_seq_one_letter_code
_entity_poly.pdbx_strand_id
1 'polypeptide(L)'
;MTELQVVALSGNIERLYATLSQLRESSIDDETFEAKTVPVLYKAIEDNSLEVVECLLDNQVPMNPWLFMKATENTSYQILQAFLNHGWDINAPIDSNTPPALACSFRDTSLTKWFLDHGADPNQRCDRYKNCTPLSIAFREANFTTIRLLLNHGASLQQGQVLHYAAMRELDDRLEVLRYLLEKGLPVNDIMYQNCGEEYYFHMYSGIGTPLHYAAGRGLLDSVKLLVEGGASPQIRDPMGKTAADWAEMNSQKAVAEFLRPLCTGNHLQLTPQFTDVPRRHFTTIPMKDFIMQSRFRLV
;
A
#
# COMPACT_ATOMS: atom_id res chain seq x y z
N MET A 1 11.74 -2.62 -34.76
CA MET A 1 10.27 -2.62 -34.61
C MET A 1 9.71 -3.83 -35.35
N THR A 2 8.79 -4.57 -34.74
CA THR A 2 8.06 -5.66 -35.41
C THR A 2 7.01 -5.10 -36.37
N GLU A 3 6.52 -5.92 -37.32
CA GLU A 3 5.41 -5.49 -38.22
C GLU A 3 4.19 -5.04 -37.41
N LEU A 4 3.83 -5.77 -36.36
CA LEU A 4 2.73 -5.43 -35.45
C LEU A 4 2.92 -4.04 -34.82
N GLN A 5 4.15 -3.70 -34.37
CA GLN A 5 4.45 -2.37 -33.82
C GLN A 5 4.27 -1.27 -34.87
N VAL A 6 4.73 -1.48 -36.09
CA VAL A 6 4.60 -0.49 -37.18
C VAL A 6 3.14 -0.25 -37.52
N VAL A 7 2.34 -1.31 -37.59
CA VAL A 7 0.91 -1.21 -37.90
C VAL A 7 0.16 -0.51 -36.77
N ALA A 8 0.43 -0.85 -35.50
CA ALA A 8 -0.17 -0.18 -34.35
C ALA A 8 0.16 1.32 -34.32
N LEU A 9 1.42 1.70 -34.56
CA LEU A 9 1.85 3.10 -34.61
C LEU A 9 1.23 3.89 -35.76
N SER A 10 0.81 3.21 -36.84
CA SER A 10 0.14 3.86 -37.96
C SER A 10 -1.33 4.21 -37.69
N GLY A 11 -1.93 3.66 -36.62
CA GLY A 11 -3.36 3.84 -36.29
C GLY A 11 -4.33 3.14 -37.25
N ASN A 12 -3.84 2.30 -38.17
CA ASN A 12 -4.69 1.56 -39.10
C ASN A 12 -5.30 0.32 -38.42
N ILE A 13 -6.50 0.47 -37.87
CA ILE A 13 -7.19 -0.55 -37.06
C ILE A 13 -7.53 -1.81 -37.87
N GLU A 14 -7.97 -1.67 -39.13
CA GLU A 14 -8.28 -2.83 -39.98
C GLU A 14 -7.04 -3.69 -40.24
N ARG A 15 -5.91 -3.04 -40.55
CA ARG A 15 -4.64 -3.74 -40.74
C ARG A 15 -4.14 -4.34 -39.44
N LEU A 16 -4.30 -3.63 -38.32
CA LEU A 16 -3.92 -4.14 -36.99
C LEU A 16 -4.68 -5.42 -36.66
N TYR A 17 -6.00 -5.42 -36.84
CA TYR A 17 -6.86 -6.59 -36.64
C TYR A 17 -6.43 -7.78 -37.50
N ALA A 18 -6.18 -7.54 -38.79
CA ALA A 18 -5.71 -8.59 -39.71
C ALA A 18 -4.35 -9.17 -39.28
N THR A 19 -3.41 -8.32 -38.87
CA THR A 19 -2.09 -8.76 -38.37
C THR A 19 -2.22 -9.55 -37.06
N LEU A 20 -3.11 -9.14 -36.14
CA LEU A 20 -3.36 -9.87 -34.89
C LEU A 20 -3.98 -11.25 -35.15
N SER A 21 -4.95 -11.33 -36.07
CA SER A 21 -5.60 -12.59 -36.45
C SER A 21 -4.57 -13.59 -37.00
N GLN A 22 -3.72 -13.16 -37.94
CA GLN A 22 -2.63 -13.98 -38.48
C GLN A 22 -1.60 -14.37 -37.42
N LEU A 23 -1.30 -13.46 -36.49
CA LEU A 23 -0.38 -13.75 -35.40
C LEU A 23 -0.94 -14.81 -34.45
N ARG A 24 -2.24 -14.77 -34.15
CA ARG A 24 -2.92 -15.76 -33.33
C ARG A 24 -2.90 -17.15 -33.98
N GLU A 25 -3.13 -17.24 -35.28
CA GLU A 25 -3.09 -18.51 -36.04
C GLU A 25 -1.68 -19.10 -36.14
N SER A 26 -0.66 -18.24 -36.21
CA SER A 26 0.75 -18.67 -36.37
C SER A 26 1.51 -18.86 -35.06
N SER A 27 0.94 -18.43 -33.92
CA SER A 27 1.58 -18.58 -32.62
C SER A 27 1.46 -20.03 -32.14
N ILE A 28 2.58 -20.59 -31.69
CA ILE A 28 2.67 -21.99 -31.28
C ILE A 28 2.00 -22.20 -29.91
N ASP A 29 2.01 -21.16 -29.08
CA ASP A 29 1.45 -21.12 -27.73
C ASP A 29 1.02 -19.68 -27.37
N ASP A 30 0.26 -19.55 -26.29
CA ASP A 30 -0.18 -18.25 -25.77
C ASP A 30 1.03 -17.40 -25.34
N GLU A 31 2.06 -17.97 -24.71
CA GLU A 31 3.26 -17.24 -24.24
C GLU A 31 3.94 -16.46 -25.37
N THR A 32 4.09 -17.08 -26.54
CA THR A 32 4.67 -16.46 -27.74
C THR A 32 3.78 -15.32 -28.26
N PHE A 33 2.45 -15.48 -28.18
CA PHE A 33 1.50 -14.43 -28.55
C PHE A 33 1.60 -13.24 -27.61
N GLU A 34 1.61 -13.48 -26.29
CA GLU A 34 1.73 -12.46 -25.26
C GLU A 34 3.05 -11.67 -25.40
N ALA A 35 4.17 -12.37 -25.56
CA ALA A 35 5.50 -11.76 -25.69
C ALA A 35 5.60 -10.79 -26.87
N LYS A 36 4.81 -11.00 -27.93
CA LYS A 36 4.78 -10.13 -29.12
C LYS A 36 3.75 -9.01 -29.02
N THR A 37 2.67 -9.19 -28.26
CA THR A 37 1.51 -8.27 -28.25
C THR A 37 1.50 -7.34 -27.03
N VAL A 38 1.88 -7.80 -25.84
CA VAL A 38 1.90 -6.99 -24.62
C VAL A 38 2.77 -5.73 -24.75
N PRO A 39 3.98 -5.78 -25.36
CA PRO A 39 4.77 -4.56 -25.59
C PRO A 39 4.09 -3.55 -26.52
N VAL A 40 3.26 -4.02 -27.46
CA VAL A 40 2.48 -3.15 -28.36
C VAL A 40 1.33 -2.50 -27.60
N LEU A 41 0.65 -3.25 -26.74
CA LEU A 41 -0.38 -2.72 -25.85
C LEU A 41 0.20 -1.69 -24.89
N TYR A 42 1.35 -1.96 -24.27
CA TYR A 42 2.06 -0.98 -23.44
C TYR A 42 2.34 0.32 -24.22
N LYS A 43 2.86 0.21 -25.45
CA LYS A 43 3.15 1.38 -26.27
C LYS A 43 1.90 2.16 -26.66
N ALA A 44 0.80 1.47 -26.99
CA ALA A 44 -0.48 2.10 -27.29
C ALA A 44 -1.04 2.89 -26.09
N ILE A 45 -0.87 2.36 -24.86
CA ILE A 45 -1.23 3.07 -23.62
C ILE A 45 -0.33 4.29 -23.39
N GLU A 46 0.98 4.14 -23.62
CA GLU A 46 1.93 5.25 -23.51
C GLU A 46 1.60 6.38 -24.48
N ASP A 47 1.17 6.05 -25.70
CA ASP A 47 0.78 7.00 -26.73
C ASP A 47 -0.68 7.51 -26.56
N ASN A 48 -1.41 7.01 -25.56
CA ASN A 48 -2.82 7.29 -25.28
C ASN A 48 -3.76 7.03 -26.49
N SER A 49 -3.45 5.98 -27.26
CA SER A 49 -4.18 5.59 -28.48
C SER A 49 -5.33 4.63 -28.16
N LEU A 50 -6.50 5.16 -27.80
CA LEU A 50 -7.66 4.37 -27.35
C LEU A 50 -8.07 3.29 -28.35
N GLU A 51 -8.18 3.62 -29.64
CA GLU A 51 -8.67 2.71 -30.68
C GLU A 51 -7.72 1.52 -30.88
N VAL A 52 -6.41 1.75 -30.73
CA VAL A 52 -5.39 0.70 -30.79
C VAL A 52 -5.48 -0.18 -29.56
N VAL A 53 -5.69 0.41 -28.37
CA VAL A 53 -5.90 -0.34 -27.13
C VAL A 53 -7.14 -1.22 -27.23
N GLU A 54 -8.28 -0.68 -27.61
CA GLU A 54 -9.53 -1.45 -27.76
C GLU A 54 -9.36 -2.59 -28.76
N CYS A 55 -8.77 -2.36 -29.93
CA CYS A 55 -8.51 -3.41 -30.91
C CYS A 55 -7.61 -4.54 -30.34
N LEU A 56 -6.58 -4.20 -29.55
CA LEU A 56 -5.73 -5.20 -28.91
C LEU A 56 -6.50 -5.99 -27.84
N LEU A 57 -7.32 -5.33 -27.03
CA LEU A 57 -8.11 -5.98 -25.98
C LEU A 57 -9.24 -6.86 -26.57
N ASP A 58 -9.91 -6.42 -27.63
CA ASP A 58 -10.92 -7.19 -28.38
C ASP A 58 -10.32 -8.50 -28.92
N ASN A 59 -9.03 -8.48 -29.26
CA ASN A 59 -8.28 -9.65 -29.72
C ASN A 59 -7.62 -10.45 -28.58
N GLN A 60 -8.10 -10.28 -27.34
CA GLN A 60 -7.67 -11.04 -26.16
C GLN A 60 -6.17 -10.94 -25.87
N VAL A 61 -5.54 -9.81 -26.22
CA VAL A 61 -4.19 -9.50 -25.70
C VAL A 61 -4.31 -9.36 -24.18
N PRO A 62 -3.50 -10.09 -23.39
CA PRO A 62 -3.70 -10.15 -21.95
C PRO A 62 -3.47 -8.80 -21.31
N MET A 63 -4.40 -8.42 -20.44
CA MET A 63 -4.20 -7.34 -19.49
C MET A 63 -3.32 -7.82 -18.34
N ASN A 64 -2.54 -6.92 -17.75
CA ASN A 64 -1.78 -7.21 -16.54
C ASN A 64 -1.68 -5.95 -15.67
N PRO A 65 -1.30 -6.09 -14.38
CA PRO A 65 -1.36 -4.97 -13.46
C PRO A 65 -0.44 -3.81 -13.86
N TRP A 66 0.69 -4.10 -14.52
CA TRP A 66 1.63 -3.10 -14.98
C TRP A 66 1.03 -2.21 -16.09
N LEU A 67 0.30 -2.79 -17.05
CA LEU A 67 -0.40 -2.04 -18.09
C LEU A 67 -1.48 -1.13 -17.50
N PHE A 68 -2.25 -1.64 -16.54
CA PHE A 68 -3.30 -0.86 -15.87
C PHE A 68 -2.70 0.26 -15.02
N MET A 69 -1.59 0.00 -14.32
CA MET A 69 -0.82 1.05 -13.63
C MET A 69 -0.34 2.13 -14.60
N LYS A 70 0.19 1.75 -15.76
CA LYS A 70 0.65 2.71 -16.77
C LYS A 70 -0.50 3.63 -17.22
N ALA A 71 -1.68 3.07 -17.48
CA ALA A 71 -2.87 3.87 -17.80
C ALA A 71 -3.32 4.76 -16.63
N THR A 72 -3.14 4.30 -15.39
CA THR A 72 -3.42 5.06 -14.16
C THR A 72 -2.48 6.26 -14.02
N GLU A 73 -1.17 6.06 -14.19
CA GLU A 73 -0.14 7.12 -14.15
C GLU A 73 -0.39 8.18 -15.24
N ASN A 74 -0.82 7.74 -16.42
CA ASN A 74 -1.17 8.64 -17.52
C ASN A 74 -2.51 9.38 -17.31
N THR A 75 -3.29 9.01 -16.27
CA THR A 75 -4.65 9.54 -16.03
C THR A 75 -5.58 9.33 -17.26
N SER A 76 -5.38 8.23 -17.99
CA SER A 76 -6.08 7.93 -19.23
C SER A 76 -7.45 7.30 -18.95
N TYR A 77 -8.43 8.11 -18.50
CA TYR A 77 -9.77 7.64 -18.12
C TYR A 77 -10.44 6.72 -19.16
N GLN A 78 -10.30 7.03 -20.45
CA GLN A 78 -10.89 6.22 -21.51
C GLN A 78 -10.22 4.84 -21.64
N ILE A 79 -8.90 4.78 -21.47
CA ILE A 79 -8.16 3.50 -21.48
C ILE A 79 -8.47 2.70 -20.22
N LEU A 80 -8.54 3.34 -19.05
CA LEU A 80 -8.96 2.66 -17.81
C LEU A 80 -10.37 2.08 -17.96
N GLN A 81 -11.29 2.84 -18.56
CA GLN A 81 -12.63 2.35 -18.87
C GLN A 81 -12.61 1.17 -19.86
N ALA A 82 -11.76 1.21 -20.89
CA ALA A 82 -11.60 0.10 -21.83
C ALA A 82 -11.13 -1.18 -21.11
N PHE A 83 -10.17 -1.09 -20.18
CA PHE A 83 -9.76 -2.24 -19.36
C PHE A 83 -10.93 -2.81 -18.55
N LEU A 84 -11.72 -1.96 -17.87
CA LEU A 84 -12.89 -2.41 -17.11
C LEU A 84 -13.95 -3.08 -18.00
N ASN A 85 -14.20 -2.51 -19.19
CA ASN A 85 -15.13 -3.09 -20.16
C ASN A 85 -14.69 -4.47 -20.66
N HIS A 86 -13.38 -4.74 -20.67
CA HIS A 86 -12.79 -6.03 -21.04
C HIS A 86 -12.58 -6.97 -19.84
N GLY A 87 -13.17 -6.64 -18.68
CA GLY A 87 -13.21 -7.53 -17.51
C GLY A 87 -12.01 -7.40 -16.58
N TRP A 88 -11.23 -6.32 -16.66
CA TRP A 88 -10.21 -6.04 -15.64
C TRP A 88 -10.85 -5.90 -14.25
N ASP A 89 -10.36 -6.66 -13.27
CA ASP A 89 -10.74 -6.47 -11.88
C ASP A 89 -10.00 -5.26 -11.30
N ILE A 90 -10.74 -4.18 -11.02
CA ILE A 90 -10.20 -2.95 -10.43
C ILE A 90 -9.55 -3.17 -9.05
N ASN A 91 -9.87 -4.29 -8.39
CA ASN A 91 -9.34 -4.70 -7.10
C ASN A 91 -8.21 -5.74 -7.21
N ALA A 92 -7.74 -6.03 -8.43
CA ALA A 92 -6.58 -6.89 -8.62
C ALA A 92 -5.33 -6.26 -7.96
N PRO A 93 -4.55 -7.03 -7.18
CA PRO A 93 -3.30 -6.54 -6.61
C PRO A 93 -2.28 -6.27 -7.73
N ILE A 94 -1.44 -5.25 -7.53
CA ILE A 94 -0.34 -4.96 -8.47
C ILE A 94 0.72 -6.06 -8.39
N ASP A 95 1.07 -6.45 -7.17
CA ASP A 95 1.93 -7.59 -6.86
C ASP A 95 1.63 -8.09 -5.43
N SER A 96 2.33 -9.14 -4.99
CA SER A 96 2.15 -9.72 -3.64
C SER A 96 2.21 -8.72 -2.47
N ASN A 97 2.90 -7.59 -2.63
CA ASN A 97 3.19 -6.57 -1.62
C ASN A 97 2.37 -5.29 -1.83
N THR A 98 1.88 -5.05 -3.04
CA THR A 98 1.30 -3.76 -3.43
C THR A 98 -0.22 -3.91 -3.57
N PRO A 99 -1.02 -3.11 -2.83
CA PRO A 99 -2.49 -3.16 -2.93
C PRO A 99 -2.95 -2.70 -4.34
N PRO A 100 -4.26 -2.74 -4.64
CA PRO A 100 -4.75 -2.40 -5.97
C PRO A 100 -4.36 -1.00 -6.45
N ALA A 101 -4.44 -0.79 -7.76
CA ALA A 101 -4.04 0.44 -8.44
C ALA A 101 -4.70 1.73 -7.92
N LEU A 102 -5.78 1.63 -7.13
CA LEU A 102 -6.33 2.75 -6.35
C LEU A 102 -5.24 3.52 -5.60
N ALA A 103 -4.24 2.84 -5.03
CA ALA A 103 -3.15 3.50 -4.32
C ALA A 103 -2.29 4.43 -5.19
N CYS A 104 -2.18 4.15 -6.49
CA CYS A 104 -1.45 4.98 -7.45
C CYS A 104 -2.20 6.26 -7.83
N SER A 105 -3.50 6.34 -7.55
CA SER A 105 -4.34 7.49 -7.92
C SER A 105 -4.29 8.65 -6.93
N PHE A 106 -3.71 8.47 -5.74
CA PHE A 106 -3.91 9.39 -4.60
C PHE A 106 -3.39 10.81 -4.75
N ARG A 107 -2.48 11.04 -5.71
CA ARG A 107 -2.01 12.38 -6.07
C ARG A 107 -3.06 13.20 -6.81
N ASP A 108 -4.01 12.53 -7.46
CA ASP A 108 -5.15 13.14 -8.16
C ASP A 108 -6.46 12.70 -7.50
N THR A 109 -7.08 13.62 -6.77
CA THR A 109 -8.36 13.38 -6.10
C THR A 109 -9.49 13.03 -7.09
N SER A 110 -9.45 13.54 -8.32
CA SER A 110 -10.45 13.23 -9.36
C SER A 110 -10.28 11.81 -9.87
N LEU A 111 -9.03 11.40 -10.10
CA LEU A 111 -8.73 10.01 -10.48
C LEU A 111 -9.09 9.05 -9.34
N THR A 112 -8.74 9.40 -8.10
CA THR A 112 -9.13 8.60 -6.93
C THR A 112 -10.65 8.46 -6.86
N LYS A 113 -11.40 9.55 -7.10
CA LYS A 113 -12.85 9.50 -7.14
C LYS A 113 -13.36 8.59 -8.25
N TRP A 114 -12.77 8.67 -9.44
CA TRP A 114 -13.13 7.78 -10.55
C TRP A 114 -12.95 6.31 -10.17
N PHE A 115 -11.80 5.94 -9.57
CA PHE A 115 -11.59 4.56 -9.10
C PHE A 115 -12.68 4.10 -8.14
N LEU A 116 -13.01 4.93 -7.15
CA LEU A 116 -14.02 4.60 -6.13
C LEU A 116 -15.43 4.51 -6.73
N ASP A 117 -15.77 5.39 -7.68
CA ASP A 117 -17.05 5.36 -8.39
C ASP A 117 -17.18 4.11 -9.29
N HIS A 118 -16.07 3.47 -9.66
CA HIS A 118 -16.02 2.23 -10.46
C HIS A 118 -15.78 0.97 -9.61
N GLY A 119 -15.99 1.05 -8.29
CA GLY A 119 -16.00 -0.13 -7.41
C GLY A 119 -14.65 -0.54 -6.85
N ALA A 120 -13.63 0.33 -6.90
CA ALA A 120 -12.40 0.11 -6.15
C ALA A 120 -12.71 0.08 -4.64
N ASP A 121 -12.34 -1.00 -3.96
CA ASP A 121 -12.51 -1.16 -2.52
C ASP A 121 -11.33 -0.51 -1.78
N PRO A 122 -11.55 0.56 -1.00
CA PRO A 122 -10.47 1.21 -0.25
C PRO A 122 -9.92 0.35 0.90
N ASN A 123 -10.53 -0.81 1.19
CA ASN A 123 -10.08 -1.78 2.19
C ASN A 123 -9.43 -3.02 1.58
N GLN A 124 -9.33 -3.13 0.24
CA GLN A 124 -8.74 -4.29 -0.43
C GLN A 124 -7.26 -4.45 -0.06
N ARG A 125 -6.87 -5.65 0.37
CA ARG A 125 -5.51 -5.95 0.85
C ARG A 125 -4.69 -6.65 -0.22
N CYS A 126 -3.36 -6.57 -0.12
CA CYS A 126 -2.47 -7.47 -0.84
C CYS A 126 -2.26 -8.79 -0.08
N ASP A 127 -1.76 -9.81 -0.78
CA ASP A 127 -1.64 -11.17 -0.24
C ASP A 127 -0.65 -11.27 0.92
N ARG A 128 0.47 -10.55 0.83
CA ARG A 128 1.58 -10.66 1.78
C ARG A 128 1.42 -9.80 3.02
N TYR A 129 0.82 -8.62 2.88
CA TYR A 129 0.64 -7.67 3.98
C TYR A 129 -0.84 -7.45 4.21
N LYS A 130 -1.50 -8.41 4.87
CA LYS A 130 -2.96 -8.40 5.06
C LYS A 130 -3.42 -7.23 5.91
N ASN A 131 -2.52 -6.51 6.59
CA ASN A 131 -2.86 -5.31 7.34
C ASN A 131 -2.48 -4.00 6.64
N CYS A 132 -1.93 -4.04 5.42
CA CYS A 132 -1.78 -2.87 4.56
C CYS A 132 -3.04 -2.71 3.68
N THR A 133 -3.58 -1.50 3.61
CA THR A 133 -4.76 -1.16 2.81
C THR A 133 -4.46 0.08 1.94
N PRO A 134 -5.23 0.36 0.88
CA PRO A 134 -5.15 1.63 0.17
C PRO A 134 -5.19 2.83 1.12
N LEU A 135 -6.05 2.79 2.13
CA LEU A 135 -6.12 3.85 3.14
C LEU A 135 -4.80 4.04 3.92
N SER A 136 -4.06 2.96 4.21
CA SER A 136 -2.73 3.02 4.84
C SER A 136 -1.76 3.88 4.03
N ILE A 137 -1.69 3.62 2.72
CA ILE A 137 -0.81 4.36 1.80
C ILE A 137 -1.29 5.81 1.70
N ALA A 138 -2.61 6.03 1.66
CA ALA A 138 -3.19 7.38 1.60
C ALA A 138 -2.77 8.23 2.82
N PHE A 139 -2.78 7.66 4.03
CA PHE A 139 -2.33 8.38 5.23
C PHE A 139 -0.84 8.77 5.17
N ARG A 140 0.00 8.05 4.42
CA ARG A 140 1.40 8.42 4.20
C ARG A 140 1.58 9.45 3.07
N GLU A 141 0.82 9.33 1.98
CA GLU A 141 1.16 9.98 0.70
C GLU A 141 0.07 10.88 0.08
N ALA A 142 -1.20 10.69 0.45
CA ALA A 142 -2.32 11.44 -0.14
C ALA A 142 -2.63 12.68 0.68
N ASN A 143 -3.02 13.78 0.05
CA ASN A 143 -3.55 14.96 0.78
C ASN A 143 -4.79 14.60 1.62
N PHE A 144 -5.10 15.41 2.64
CA PHE A 144 -6.22 15.09 3.53
C PHE A 144 -7.59 15.05 2.83
N THR A 145 -7.79 15.79 1.73
CA THR A 145 -9.01 15.72 0.91
C THR A 145 -9.21 14.34 0.30
N THR A 146 -8.17 13.74 -0.29
CA THR A 146 -8.20 12.37 -0.82
C THR A 146 -8.44 11.35 0.30
N ILE A 147 -7.85 11.54 1.48
CA ILE A 147 -8.13 10.68 2.65
C ILE A 147 -9.61 10.76 3.05
N ARG A 148 -10.19 11.97 3.09
CA ARG A 148 -11.62 12.16 3.38
C ARG A 148 -12.51 11.51 2.34
N LEU A 149 -12.14 11.59 1.07
CA LEU A 149 -12.84 10.91 -0.02
C LEU A 149 -12.87 9.38 0.20
N LEU A 150 -11.73 8.77 0.51
CA LEU A 150 -11.66 7.32 0.81
C LEU A 150 -12.56 6.94 2.00
N LEU A 151 -12.51 7.72 3.08
CA LEU A 151 -13.36 7.50 4.26
C LEU A 151 -14.86 7.61 3.92
N ASN A 152 -15.23 8.56 3.06
CA ASN A 152 -16.62 8.70 2.59
C ASN A 152 -17.07 7.51 1.72
N HIS A 153 -16.14 6.83 1.05
CA HIS A 153 -16.37 5.59 0.32
C HIS A 153 -16.15 4.32 1.16
N GLY A 154 -16.24 4.42 2.49
CA GLY A 154 -16.30 3.25 3.38
C GLY A 154 -14.94 2.69 3.80
N ALA A 155 -13.84 3.43 3.60
CA ALA A 155 -12.55 3.03 4.13
C ALA A 155 -12.55 2.97 5.68
N SER A 156 -11.99 1.90 6.25
CA SER A 156 -11.99 1.65 7.69
C SER A 156 -10.68 2.09 8.36
N LEU A 157 -10.80 2.93 9.40
CA LEU A 157 -9.67 3.32 10.26
C LEU A 157 -9.24 2.21 11.23
N GLN A 158 -10.05 1.17 11.38
CA GLN A 158 -9.78 0.05 12.30
C GLN A 158 -8.83 -0.97 11.68
N GLN A 159 -8.57 -0.84 10.38
CA GLN A 159 -7.66 -1.67 9.59
C GLN A 159 -6.50 -0.80 9.09
N GLY A 160 -5.48 -1.40 8.49
CA GLY A 160 -4.49 -0.60 7.77
C GLY A 160 -3.35 -0.03 8.63
N GLN A 161 -3.46 -0.03 9.96
CA GLN A 161 -2.46 0.58 10.86
C GLN A 161 -2.17 2.05 10.50
N VAL A 162 -3.22 2.78 10.14
CA VAL A 162 -3.17 4.12 9.54
C VAL A 162 -2.40 5.15 10.38
N LEU A 163 -2.40 5.02 11.72
CA LEU A 163 -1.64 5.91 12.60
C LEU A 163 -0.12 5.73 12.45
N HIS A 164 0.36 4.50 12.23
CA HIS A 164 1.77 4.24 11.93
C HIS A 164 2.19 4.90 10.62
N TYR A 165 1.38 4.78 9.57
CA TYR A 165 1.64 5.41 8.27
C TYR A 165 1.57 6.94 8.35
N ALA A 166 0.59 7.49 9.06
CA ALA A 166 0.50 8.94 9.28
C ALA A 166 1.70 9.48 10.08
N ALA A 167 2.26 8.71 11.00
CA ALA A 167 3.46 9.11 11.74
C ALA A 167 4.74 9.15 10.87
N MET A 168 4.74 8.45 9.73
CA MET A 168 5.82 8.48 8.73
C MET A 168 5.66 9.59 7.68
N ARG A 169 4.51 10.27 7.66
CA ARG A 169 4.13 11.24 6.63
C ARG A 169 5.08 12.45 6.63
N GLU A 170 5.37 13.02 5.46
CA GLU A 170 6.25 14.20 5.32
C GLU A 170 5.56 15.39 4.62
N LEU A 171 4.24 15.32 4.43
CA LEU A 171 3.43 16.38 3.83
C LEU A 171 3.05 17.47 4.86
N ASP A 172 2.75 18.68 4.38
CA ASP A 172 2.50 19.86 5.22
C ASP A 172 1.28 19.72 6.14
N ASP A 173 0.25 18.98 5.70
CA ASP A 173 -0.98 18.70 6.47
C ASP A 173 -0.78 17.60 7.54
N ARG A 174 0.44 17.09 7.74
CA ARG A 174 0.73 15.97 8.64
C ARG A 174 0.20 16.14 10.05
N LEU A 175 0.35 17.31 10.65
CA LEU A 175 -0.12 17.54 12.02
C LEU A 175 -1.65 17.55 12.11
N GLU A 176 -2.34 18.01 11.05
CA GLU A 176 -3.79 17.95 10.96
C GLU A 176 -4.27 16.50 10.84
N VAL A 177 -3.63 15.72 9.97
CA VAL A 177 -3.91 14.29 9.79
C VAL A 177 -3.66 13.50 11.09
N LEU A 178 -2.55 13.75 11.78
CA LEU A 178 -2.24 13.10 13.06
C LEU A 178 -3.25 13.47 14.15
N ARG A 179 -3.61 14.76 14.30
CA ARG A 179 -4.65 15.19 15.24
C ARG A 179 -5.96 14.47 14.98
N TYR A 180 -6.39 14.44 13.72
CA TYR A 180 -7.60 13.74 13.32
C TYR A 180 -7.59 12.26 13.75
N LEU A 181 -6.48 11.55 13.55
CA LEU A 181 -6.38 10.14 13.94
C LEU A 181 -6.35 9.92 15.46
N LEU A 182 -5.69 10.80 16.20
CA LEU A 182 -5.66 10.75 17.66
C LEU A 182 -7.05 11.01 18.26
N GLU A 183 -7.80 11.97 17.71
CA GLU A 183 -9.20 12.24 18.08
C GLU A 183 -10.13 11.06 17.81
N LYS A 184 -9.80 10.19 16.84
CA LYS A 184 -10.53 8.94 16.58
C LYS A 184 -10.22 7.83 17.58
N GLY A 185 -9.33 8.06 18.55
CA GLY A 185 -9.02 7.11 19.60
C GLY A 185 -8.29 5.86 19.11
N LEU A 186 -7.52 5.97 18.03
CA LEU A 186 -6.70 4.86 17.54
C LEU A 186 -5.60 4.50 18.54
N PRO A 187 -5.19 3.22 18.62
CA PRO A 187 -4.21 2.79 19.59
C PRO A 187 -2.82 3.38 19.29
N VAL A 188 -2.45 4.40 20.07
CA VAL A 188 -1.20 5.17 19.89
C VAL A 188 0.06 4.41 20.32
N ASN A 189 -0.10 3.35 21.13
CA ASN A 189 0.99 2.60 21.75
C ASN A 189 1.19 1.20 21.15
N ASP A 190 0.40 0.82 20.14
CA ASP A 190 0.55 -0.48 19.47
C ASP A 190 1.84 -0.52 18.63
N ILE A 191 2.59 -1.61 18.72
CA ILE A 191 3.68 -1.92 17.79
C ILE A 191 3.08 -2.37 16.46
N MET A 192 3.69 -1.94 15.35
CA MET A 192 3.25 -2.34 14.02
C MET A 192 3.22 -3.87 13.89
N TYR A 193 2.11 -4.43 13.43
CA TYR A 193 1.85 -5.86 13.26
C TYR A 193 1.67 -6.68 14.54
N GLN A 194 1.67 -6.06 15.73
CA GLN A 194 1.62 -6.80 17.01
C GLN A 194 0.45 -7.81 17.11
N ASN A 195 -0.65 -7.55 16.40
CA ASN A 195 -1.88 -8.36 16.40
C ASN A 195 -2.09 -9.11 15.08
N CYS A 196 -1.01 -9.42 14.35
CA CYS A 196 -1.06 -9.90 12.96
C CYS A 196 -0.40 -11.29 12.76
N GLY A 197 -0.16 -12.02 13.85
CA GLY A 197 0.32 -13.41 13.80
C GLY A 197 1.69 -13.54 13.11
N GLU A 198 1.76 -14.35 12.04
CA GLU A 198 2.99 -14.58 11.28
C GLU A 198 3.62 -13.29 10.73
N GLU A 199 2.83 -12.28 10.37
CA GLU A 199 3.33 -10.99 9.89
C GLU A 199 4.21 -10.29 10.94
N TYR A 200 3.87 -10.43 12.22
CA TYR A 200 4.67 -9.86 13.30
C TYR A 200 6.07 -10.44 13.32
N TYR A 201 6.20 -11.76 13.22
CA TYR A 201 7.48 -12.46 13.25
C TYR A 201 8.31 -12.20 11.99
N PHE A 202 7.65 -12.12 10.83
CA PHE A 202 8.32 -11.78 9.58
C PHE A 202 8.95 -10.38 9.63
N HIS A 203 8.28 -9.42 10.27
CA HIS A 203 8.74 -8.03 10.37
C HIS A 203 9.46 -7.67 11.68
N MET A 204 9.56 -8.59 12.63
CA MET A 204 10.18 -8.34 13.93
C MET A 204 11.59 -7.78 13.79
N TYR A 205 12.34 -8.29 12.81
CA TYR A 205 13.73 -7.88 12.53
C TYR A 205 13.85 -6.75 11.52
N SER A 206 12.75 -6.17 11.04
CA SER A 206 12.76 -5.01 10.13
C SER A 206 12.55 -3.67 10.85
N GLY A 207 12.67 -3.64 12.18
CA GLY A 207 12.56 -2.41 12.98
C GLY A 207 11.12 -1.90 13.11
N ILE A 208 10.16 -2.81 13.29
CA ILE A 208 8.76 -2.42 13.56
C ILE A 208 8.63 -1.76 14.93
N GLY A 209 7.83 -0.71 15.04
CA GLY A 209 7.67 0.02 16.29
C GLY A 209 6.30 0.65 16.45
N THR A 210 6.15 1.48 17.48
CA THR A 210 4.96 2.32 17.68
C THR A 210 4.97 3.49 16.68
N PRO A 211 3.85 4.22 16.48
CA PRO A 211 3.85 5.46 15.70
C PRO A 211 4.94 6.44 16.14
N LEU A 212 5.24 6.50 17.44
CA LEU A 212 6.32 7.33 17.99
C LEU A 212 7.71 6.92 17.48
N HIS A 213 7.99 5.61 17.32
CA HIS A 213 9.26 5.14 16.76
C HIS A 213 9.45 5.62 15.32
N TYR A 214 8.39 5.54 14.51
CA TYR A 214 8.44 5.98 13.12
C TYR A 214 8.63 7.49 12.97
N ALA A 215 7.87 8.30 13.73
CA ALA A 215 8.05 9.76 13.73
C ALA A 215 9.46 10.14 14.22
N ALA A 216 9.98 9.43 15.21
CA ALA A 216 11.28 9.70 15.80
C ALA A 216 12.44 9.35 14.86
N GLY A 217 12.41 8.17 14.23
CA GLY A 217 13.41 7.74 13.26
C GLY A 217 13.49 8.64 12.01
N ARG A 218 12.40 9.35 11.67
CA ARG A 218 12.37 10.35 10.59
C ARG A 218 12.72 11.78 11.04
N GLY A 219 12.91 12.02 12.34
CA GLY A 219 13.25 13.37 12.84
C GLY A 219 12.09 14.35 12.83
N LEU A 220 10.84 13.87 12.78
CA LEU A 220 9.64 14.71 12.69
C LEU A 220 9.26 15.25 14.07
N LEU A 221 10.02 16.22 14.59
CA LEU A 221 9.90 16.71 15.96
C LEU A 221 8.47 17.15 16.33
N ASP A 222 7.77 17.87 15.46
CA ASP A 222 6.41 18.32 15.76
C ASP A 222 5.41 17.16 15.81
N SER A 223 5.59 16.13 14.99
CA SER A 223 4.80 14.89 15.08
C SER A 223 5.11 14.13 16.37
N VAL A 224 6.37 14.08 16.77
CA VAL A 224 6.81 13.44 18.03
C VAL A 224 6.15 14.13 19.22
N LYS A 225 6.19 15.47 19.28
CA LYS A 225 5.53 16.25 20.33
C LYS A 225 4.02 15.97 20.37
N LEU A 226 3.37 16.04 19.21
CA LEU A 226 1.93 15.80 19.09
C LEU A 226 1.53 14.38 19.53
N LEU A 227 2.31 13.37 19.16
CA LEU A 227 2.06 11.99 19.57
C LEU A 227 2.21 11.82 21.09
N VAL A 228 3.24 12.42 21.69
CA VAL A 228 3.44 12.40 23.16
C VAL A 228 2.30 13.12 23.88
N GLU A 229 1.90 14.30 23.40
CA GLU A 229 0.71 15.03 23.89
C GLU A 229 -0.57 14.19 23.75
N GLY A 230 -0.66 13.37 22.68
CA GLY A 230 -1.71 12.40 22.42
C GLY A 230 -1.61 11.08 23.19
N GLY A 231 -0.69 10.95 24.15
CA GLY A 231 -0.56 9.78 25.02
C GLY A 231 0.38 8.67 24.52
N ALA A 232 1.20 8.94 23.51
CA ALA A 232 2.27 8.02 23.10
C ALA A 232 3.31 7.89 24.23
N SER A 233 3.63 6.66 24.62
CA SER A 233 4.64 6.36 25.63
C SER A 233 6.04 6.31 24.99
N PRO A 234 6.99 7.16 25.41
CA PRO A 234 8.38 7.08 24.97
C PRO A 234 9.15 5.88 25.54
N GLN A 235 8.59 5.19 26.53
CA GLN A 235 9.26 4.07 27.21
C GLN A 235 9.06 2.72 26.50
N ILE A 236 8.11 2.64 25.56
CA ILE A 236 7.86 1.40 24.82
C ILE A 236 9.11 1.04 24.03
N ARG A 237 9.49 -0.24 24.15
CA ARG A 237 10.57 -0.82 23.38
C ARG A 237 9.99 -1.62 22.21
N ASP A 238 10.57 -1.43 21.05
CA ASP A 238 10.35 -2.27 19.89
C ASP A 238 10.86 -3.71 20.13
N PRO A 239 10.65 -4.64 19.19
CA PRO A 239 11.13 -6.01 19.36
C PRO A 239 12.66 -6.18 19.39
N MET A 240 13.42 -5.16 18.97
CA MET A 240 14.87 -5.09 19.11
C MET A 240 15.30 -4.49 20.45
N GLY A 241 14.35 -4.19 21.34
CA GLY A 241 14.60 -3.59 22.64
C GLY A 241 14.91 -2.09 22.58
N LYS A 242 14.69 -1.42 21.44
CA LYS A 242 14.98 0.00 21.22
C LYS A 242 13.76 0.86 21.49
N THR A 243 13.97 2.00 22.12
CA THR A 243 12.96 3.05 22.31
C THR A 243 12.93 3.99 21.10
N ALA A 244 11.91 4.84 21.00
CA ALA A 244 11.86 5.87 19.97
C ALA A 244 13.06 6.85 20.02
N ALA A 245 13.60 7.11 21.21
CA ALA A 245 14.81 7.92 21.37
C ALA A 245 16.05 7.22 20.77
N ASP A 246 16.19 5.90 20.96
CA ASP A 246 17.29 5.13 20.38
C ASP A 246 17.27 5.18 18.84
N TRP A 247 16.08 5.09 18.23
CA TRP A 247 15.91 5.24 16.78
C TRP A 247 16.26 6.64 16.28
N ALA A 248 15.85 7.68 17.01
CA ALA A 248 16.25 9.05 16.69
C ALA A 248 17.77 9.22 16.73
N GLU A 249 18.45 8.65 17.73
CA GLU A 249 19.92 8.69 17.83
C GLU A 249 20.61 7.94 16.69
N MET A 250 20.18 6.71 16.39
CA MET A 250 20.74 5.90 15.29
C MET A 250 20.61 6.60 13.93
N ASN A 251 19.51 7.32 13.72
CA ASN A 251 19.26 8.06 12.49
C ASN A 251 19.76 9.52 12.54
N SER A 252 20.57 9.88 13.55
CA SER A 252 21.16 11.23 13.71
C SER A 252 20.14 12.38 13.86
N GLN A 253 18.95 12.09 14.37
CA GLN A 253 17.85 13.04 14.61
C GLN A 253 17.99 13.71 15.99
N LYS A 254 19.02 14.56 16.13
CA LYS A 254 19.44 15.14 17.42
C LYS A 254 18.32 15.83 18.20
N ALA A 255 17.55 16.71 17.55
CA ALA A 255 16.49 17.48 18.22
C ALA A 255 15.38 16.57 18.78
N VAL A 256 15.07 15.48 18.10
CA VAL A 256 14.10 14.49 18.57
C VAL A 256 14.67 13.68 19.73
N ALA A 257 15.91 13.21 19.62
CA ALA A 257 16.57 12.45 20.68
C ALA A 257 16.67 13.28 21.98
N GLU A 258 17.06 14.56 21.87
CA GLU A 258 17.12 15.49 23.00
C GLU A 258 15.75 15.72 23.66
N PHE A 259 14.68 15.79 22.86
CA PHE A 259 13.32 15.90 23.38
C PHE A 259 12.85 14.61 24.09
N LEU A 260 13.12 13.43 23.52
CA LEU A 260 12.60 12.16 24.04
C LEU A 260 13.42 11.57 25.20
N ARG A 261 14.75 11.75 25.22
CA ARG A 261 15.64 11.16 26.24
C ARG A 261 15.22 11.41 27.69
N PRO A 262 14.84 12.63 28.12
CA PRO A 262 14.39 12.86 29.50
C PRO A 262 13.06 12.19 29.81
N LEU A 263 12.23 11.90 28.79
CA LEU A 263 10.96 11.22 28.98
C LEU A 263 11.16 9.71 29.16
N CYS A 264 12.22 9.12 28.59
CA CYS A 264 12.52 7.69 28.69
C CYS A 264 13.00 7.22 30.08
N THR A 265 13.40 8.13 30.98
CA THR A 265 14.05 7.80 32.27
C THR A 265 13.13 7.87 33.50
N GLY A 266 11.85 8.22 33.33
CA GLY A 266 10.87 8.27 34.42
C GLY A 266 10.41 6.89 34.91
N ASN A 267 10.32 6.70 36.23
CA ASN A 267 9.85 5.48 36.93
C ASN A 267 8.33 5.25 36.76
N HIS A 268 7.84 5.11 35.53
CA HIS A 268 6.47 4.69 35.26
C HIS A 268 6.47 3.35 34.52
N LEU A 269 5.70 2.41 35.06
CA LEU A 269 5.60 0.97 34.78
C LEU A 269 6.08 0.53 33.38
N GLN A 270 6.99 -0.44 33.36
CA GLN A 270 7.33 -1.22 32.17
C GLN A 270 6.06 -1.85 31.59
N LEU A 271 5.56 -1.30 30.49
CA LEU A 271 4.61 -2.00 29.64
C LEU A 271 5.42 -2.91 28.72
N THR A 272 5.77 -4.10 29.22
CA THR A 272 6.08 -5.20 28.30
C THR A 272 4.84 -5.44 27.45
N PRO A 273 4.96 -5.63 26.12
CA PRO A 273 3.83 -6.03 25.30
C PRO A 273 3.25 -7.32 25.88
N GLN A 274 2.16 -7.21 26.61
CA GLN A 274 1.37 -8.37 26.96
C GLN A 274 0.64 -8.73 25.66
N PHE A 275 1.03 -9.83 25.05
CA PHE A 275 0.23 -10.48 24.02
C PHE A 275 -1.07 -10.90 24.71
N THR A 276 -2.04 -10.01 24.73
CA THR A 276 -3.30 -10.28 25.41
C THR A 276 -4.03 -11.34 24.61
N ASP A 277 -4.48 -12.42 25.26
CA ASP A 277 -5.42 -13.42 24.73
C ASP A 277 -6.80 -12.83 24.33
N VAL A 278 -6.94 -11.51 24.28
CA VAL A 278 -8.18 -10.84 23.92
C VAL A 278 -8.44 -11.14 22.44
N PRO A 279 -9.59 -11.77 22.10
CA PRO A 279 -9.95 -12.06 20.72
C PRO A 279 -10.36 -10.76 20.04
N ARG A 280 -9.39 -9.94 19.65
CA ARG A 280 -9.61 -8.75 18.82
C ARG A 280 -8.79 -8.88 17.56
N ARG A 281 -9.24 -9.83 16.72
CA ARG A 281 -9.16 -9.89 15.26
C ARG A 281 -9.42 -11.35 14.88
N HIS A 282 -10.51 -11.61 14.15
CA HIS A 282 -10.76 -12.93 13.59
C HIS A 282 -9.69 -13.24 12.54
N PHE A 283 -8.63 -13.91 12.97
CA PHE A 283 -7.77 -14.73 12.13
C PHE A 283 -7.46 -15.99 12.93
N THR A 284 -7.60 -17.14 12.28
CA THR A 284 -7.51 -18.51 12.84
C THR A 284 -6.62 -18.61 14.07
N THR A 285 -7.25 -18.80 15.22
CA THR A 285 -6.62 -19.02 16.52
C THR A 285 -5.89 -20.36 16.49
N ILE A 286 -4.63 -20.37 16.06
CA ILE A 286 -3.68 -21.37 16.53
C ILE A 286 -3.07 -20.74 17.79
N PRO A 287 -3.37 -21.24 19.00
CA PRO A 287 -2.71 -20.78 20.21
C PRO A 287 -1.19 -20.81 19.99
N MET A 288 -0.47 -19.77 20.43
CA MET A 288 0.97 -19.61 20.19
C MET A 288 1.79 -20.86 20.54
N LYS A 289 1.33 -21.62 21.54
CA LYS A 289 1.89 -22.91 21.94
C LYS A 289 1.85 -23.97 20.83
N ASP A 290 0.77 -24.03 20.07
CA ASP A 290 0.57 -25.00 19.00
C ASP A 290 1.33 -24.59 17.73
N PHE A 291 1.47 -23.28 17.47
CA PHE A 291 2.31 -22.76 16.39
C PHE A 291 3.79 -23.09 16.60
N ILE A 292 4.32 -22.93 17.82
CA ILE A 292 5.71 -23.27 18.16
C ILE A 292 5.95 -24.78 18.02
N MET A 293 4.97 -25.62 18.37
CA MET A 293 5.08 -27.07 18.20
C MET A 293 5.04 -27.51 16.74
N GLN A 294 4.29 -26.82 15.89
CA GLN A 294 4.12 -27.17 14.47
C GLN A 294 5.22 -26.60 13.56
N SER A 295 5.81 -25.46 13.90
CA SER A 295 6.70 -24.70 13.01
C SER A 295 8.19 -25.10 13.04
N ARG A 296 8.58 -26.10 13.82
CA ARG A 296 9.97 -26.62 13.96
C ARG A 296 11.04 -25.58 14.34
N PHE A 297 10.70 -24.32 14.63
CA PHE A 297 11.64 -23.33 15.13
C PHE A 297 11.97 -23.63 16.61
N ARG A 298 13.23 -23.95 16.89
CA ARG A 298 13.76 -23.90 18.25
C ARG A 298 14.26 -22.47 18.51
N LEU A 299 13.73 -21.83 19.56
CA LEU A 299 14.35 -20.63 20.13
C LEU A 299 15.76 -21.03 20.59
N VAL A 300 16.77 -20.35 20.05
CA VAL A 300 18.15 -20.38 20.55
C VAL A 300 18.34 -19.18 21.46
#